data_AF-F4H363-F1
#
_entry.id   AF-F4H363-F1
#
_cell.length_a   1.000
_cell.length_b   1.000
_cell.length_c   1.000
_cell.angle_alpha   90.00
_cell.angle_beta   90.00
_cell.angle_gamma   90.00
#
_symmetry.space_group_name_H-M   'P 1'
#
loop_
_entity.id
_entity.type
_entity.pdbx_description
1 polymer ?
#
loop_
_entity_poly.entity_id
_entity_poly.type
_entity_poly.pdbx_seq_one_letter_code
_entity_poly.pdbx_strand_id
1 'polypeptide(L)'
;MPPSSSSSASRPLRPVLAALTAVASLALVGACANGAGGADAPAQSAAPAPSNPLDAYWARTGTLGDPDRDRYELEQSLVERCMTEQGFDYAPVPYRPASVEVLPGYGTLPWAREFGYGVSTHVEAIDAAVGVPGPDPNTAAVGRLSEAESTAWSIAREGAGAQAEGGWQVRGCEGEAEHQVAAAALPWDDPDRVALLEAYAAAPLDLAASPEGAEAVAAWAACATAAGLEAATPAAARQLVVDAQASGMPRDELQHLEVEVAVADLTCRESSGFTAVERRLQDAHDQAFVDAHVAELDALVERWGDAG
;
A
#
# COMPACT_ATOMS: atom_id res chain seq x y z
N MET A 1 -44.19 -66.07 -28.37
CA MET A 1 -43.05 -67.00 -28.20
C MET A 1 -41.84 -66.12 -27.93
N PRO A 2 -41.41 -65.94 -26.67
CA PRO A 2 -40.82 -66.99 -25.83
C PRO A 2 -41.28 -66.96 -24.34
N PRO A 3 -41.07 -68.03 -23.57
CA PRO A 3 -41.27 -68.04 -22.12
C PRO A 3 -39.98 -68.30 -21.32
N SER A 4 -40.13 -68.14 -20.00
CA SER A 4 -39.42 -68.83 -18.89
C SER A 4 -38.10 -68.18 -18.43
N SER A 5 -38.00 -67.60 -17.22
CA SER A 5 -38.01 -68.20 -15.85
C SER A 5 -36.59 -68.06 -15.26
N SER A 6 -36.28 -67.85 -13.98
CA SER A 6 -37.02 -67.58 -12.75
C SER A 6 -36.00 -67.20 -11.66
N SER A 7 -36.48 -66.43 -10.68
CA SER A 7 -36.19 -66.47 -9.23
C SER A 7 -34.83 -66.12 -8.63
N SER A 8 -34.94 -65.07 -7.79
CA SER A 8 -34.19 -64.67 -6.61
C SER A 8 -33.87 -65.78 -5.60
N ALA A 9 -32.77 -65.59 -4.85
CA ALA A 9 -32.73 -65.85 -3.42
C ALA A 9 -31.67 -64.97 -2.74
N SER A 10 -32.06 -64.38 -1.61
CA SER A 10 -31.32 -63.39 -0.82
C SER A 10 -30.76 -64.01 0.47
N ARG A 11 -29.84 -63.25 1.10
CA ARG A 11 -29.39 -63.25 2.52
C ARG A 11 -28.27 -64.25 2.91
N PRO A 12 -27.55 -64.02 4.04
CA PRO A 12 -27.42 -62.82 4.90
C PRO A 12 -25.96 -62.43 5.27
N LEU A 13 -25.82 -61.25 5.89
CA LEU A 13 -24.65 -60.76 6.64
C LEU A 13 -24.29 -61.62 7.86
N ARG A 14 -22.98 -61.75 8.17
CA ARG A 14 -22.47 -61.74 9.56
C ARG A 14 -21.05 -61.12 9.64
N PRO A 15 -20.75 -60.37 10.72
CA PRO A 15 -19.47 -59.70 10.96
C PRO A 15 -18.51 -60.60 11.77
N VAL A 16 -17.20 -60.39 11.62
CA VAL A 16 -16.18 -60.86 12.57
C VAL A 16 -15.19 -59.74 12.84
N LEU A 17 -15.04 -59.43 14.12
CA LEU A 17 -14.11 -58.48 14.71
C LEU A 17 -12.76 -59.16 15.01
N ALA A 18 -11.71 -58.33 14.96
CA ALA A 18 -10.46 -58.37 15.72
C ALA A 18 -9.34 -59.33 15.30
N ALA A 19 -8.18 -58.75 14.93
CA ALA A 19 -6.90 -58.99 15.61
C ALA A 19 -5.87 -57.90 15.26
N LEU A 20 -5.26 -57.35 16.31
CA LEU A 20 -4.12 -56.44 16.31
C LEU A 20 -2.84 -57.14 15.82
N THR A 21 -2.09 -56.48 14.94
CA THR A 21 -0.63 -56.67 14.83
C THR A 21 0.04 -55.32 14.64
N ALA A 22 0.68 -54.83 15.70
CA ALA A 22 1.64 -53.74 15.64
C ALA A 22 2.93 -54.25 14.99
N VAL A 23 3.34 -53.62 13.89
CA VAL A 23 4.68 -53.76 13.33
C VAL A 23 5.28 -52.36 13.26
N ALA A 24 6.23 -52.10 14.15
CA ALA A 24 7.10 -50.94 14.09
C ALA A 24 8.12 -51.17 12.98
N SER A 25 8.09 -50.31 11.95
CA SER A 25 9.11 -50.24 10.91
C SER A 25 9.66 -48.83 10.86
N LEU A 26 10.79 -48.62 11.53
CA LEU A 26 11.67 -47.48 11.34
C LEU A 26 12.42 -47.70 10.01
N ALA A 27 12.20 -46.84 9.02
CA ALA A 27 13.07 -46.72 7.86
C ALA A 27 13.20 -45.24 7.48
N LEU A 28 14.40 -44.69 7.72
CA LEU A 28 14.86 -43.44 7.14
C LEU A 28 15.08 -43.59 5.63
N VAL A 29 15.03 -42.43 4.97
CA VAL A 29 15.68 -42.01 3.70
C VAL A 29 14.69 -41.64 2.60
N GLY A 30 14.80 -40.39 2.14
CA GLY A 30 14.35 -39.97 0.81
C GLY A 30 13.73 -38.58 0.77
N ALA A 31 14.55 -37.54 0.82
CA ALA A 31 14.17 -36.22 0.37
C ALA A 31 13.75 -36.27 -1.11
N CYS A 32 12.50 -35.88 -1.40
CA CYS A 32 12.10 -35.45 -2.73
C CYS A 32 11.60 -34.02 -2.62
N ALA A 33 12.49 -33.09 -2.94
CA ALA A 33 12.12 -31.80 -3.45
C ALA A 33 11.44 -32.03 -4.82
N ASN A 34 10.16 -31.70 -4.93
CA ASN A 34 9.52 -31.42 -6.20
C ASN A 34 8.84 -30.05 -6.07
N GLY A 35 9.53 -29.01 -6.55
CA GLY A 35 8.87 -27.75 -6.90
C GLY A 35 7.99 -27.92 -8.13
N ALA A 36 6.91 -27.15 -8.17
CA ALA A 36 6.34 -26.54 -9.36
C ALA A 36 5.17 -25.64 -8.96
N GLY A 37 5.36 -24.32 -9.09
CA GLY A 37 4.29 -23.39 -9.48
C GLY A 37 3.21 -23.08 -8.47
N GLY A 38 3.57 -22.61 -7.28
CA GLY A 38 2.74 -21.61 -6.62
C GLY A 38 3.26 -20.26 -7.08
N ALA A 39 2.50 -19.55 -7.93
CA ALA A 39 2.71 -18.11 -8.01
C ALA A 39 2.53 -17.59 -6.59
N ASP A 40 3.57 -16.99 -6.02
CA ASP A 40 3.43 -16.21 -4.80
C ASP A 40 2.37 -15.16 -5.12
N ALA A 41 1.14 -15.37 -4.65
CA ALA A 41 0.16 -14.32 -4.59
C ALA A 41 0.84 -13.18 -3.82
N PRO A 42 0.88 -11.95 -4.34
CA PRO A 42 1.45 -10.85 -3.60
C PRO A 42 0.76 -10.84 -2.24
N ALA A 43 1.58 -10.87 -1.18
CA ALA A 43 1.07 -10.81 0.17
C ALA A 43 0.14 -9.59 0.25
N GLN A 44 -1.15 -9.83 0.46
CA GLN A 44 -2.08 -8.75 0.78
C GLN A 44 -1.47 -8.04 1.98
N SER A 45 -1.08 -6.78 1.77
CA SER A 45 -0.49 -5.99 2.84
C SER A 45 -1.54 -5.89 3.93
N ALA A 46 -1.27 -6.46 5.10
CA ALA A 46 -2.13 -6.30 6.25
C ALA A 46 -2.34 -4.81 6.49
N ALA A 47 -3.58 -4.40 6.79
CA ALA A 47 -3.88 -3.02 7.12
C ALA A 47 -2.92 -2.52 8.21
N PRO A 48 -2.40 -1.28 8.09
CA PRO A 48 -1.50 -0.72 9.08
C PRO A 48 -2.14 -0.71 10.47
N ALA A 49 -1.35 -0.94 11.51
CA ALA A 49 -1.81 -0.82 12.89
C ALA A 49 -1.91 0.67 13.28
N PRO A 50 -2.93 1.09 14.05
CA PRO A 50 -3.05 2.47 14.49
C PRO A 50 -1.89 2.85 15.40
N SER A 51 -1.29 4.01 15.17
CA SER A 51 -0.09 4.46 15.89
C SER A 51 -0.34 5.58 16.90
N ASN A 52 -1.44 6.33 16.74
CA ASN A 52 -1.86 7.45 17.58
C ASN A 52 -3.41 7.44 17.77
N PRO A 53 -3.98 8.33 18.62
CA PRO A 53 -5.42 8.37 18.87
C PRO A 53 -6.30 8.63 17.64
N LEU A 54 -5.84 9.47 16.70
CA LEU A 54 -6.58 9.80 15.49
C LEU A 54 -6.56 8.63 14.49
N ASP A 55 -5.43 7.95 14.34
CA ASP A 55 -5.30 6.73 13.53
C ASP A 55 -6.28 5.63 13.96
N ALA A 56 -6.62 5.56 15.25
CA ALA A 56 -7.58 4.57 15.74
C ALA A 56 -8.98 4.76 15.14
N TYR A 57 -9.37 5.99 14.79
CA TYR A 57 -10.62 6.25 14.07
C TYR A 57 -10.48 5.87 12.60
N TRP A 58 -9.39 6.25 11.94
CA TRP A 58 -9.14 5.90 10.53
C TRP A 58 -9.06 4.39 10.30
N ALA A 59 -8.49 3.65 11.25
CA ALA A 59 -8.46 2.19 11.20
C ALA A 59 -9.88 1.60 11.22
N ARG A 60 -10.77 2.16 12.03
CA ARG A 60 -12.16 1.70 12.15
C ARG A 60 -12.98 2.01 10.90
N THR A 61 -12.69 3.11 10.19
CA THR A 61 -13.39 3.46 8.95
C THR A 61 -12.78 2.80 7.71
N GLY A 62 -11.74 1.98 7.85
CA GLY A 62 -11.01 1.39 6.72
C GLY A 62 -10.27 2.42 5.87
N THR A 63 -9.92 3.58 6.45
CA THR A 63 -9.25 4.69 5.74
C THR A 63 -7.86 4.99 6.27
N LEU A 64 -7.29 4.10 7.10
CA LEU A 64 -5.91 4.16 7.54
C LEU A 64 -5.02 3.48 6.49
N GLY A 65 -3.96 4.17 6.04
CA GLY A 65 -3.01 3.64 5.06
C GLY A 65 -2.93 4.50 3.81
N ASP A 66 -2.83 3.85 2.66
CA ASP A 66 -2.64 4.47 1.35
C ASP A 66 -3.96 4.43 0.55
N PRO A 67 -4.82 5.46 0.64
CA PRO A 67 -6.09 5.49 -0.08
C PRO A 67 -5.90 5.54 -1.61
N ASP A 68 -4.75 5.98 -2.11
CA ASP A 68 -4.47 5.95 -3.54
C ASP A 68 -4.28 4.50 -4.03
N ARG A 69 -3.68 3.64 -3.20
CA ARG A 69 -3.62 2.19 -3.45
C ARG A 69 -5.00 1.57 -3.50
N ASP A 70 -5.83 1.81 -2.49
CA ASP A 70 -7.16 1.18 -2.39
C ASP A 70 -8.03 1.60 -3.58
N ARG A 71 -7.98 2.89 -3.95
CA ARG A 71 -8.66 3.40 -5.15
C ARG A 71 -8.15 2.73 -6.42
N TYR A 72 -6.84 2.63 -6.59
CA TYR A 72 -6.23 2.02 -7.76
C TYR A 72 -6.57 0.53 -7.89
N GLU A 73 -6.50 -0.23 -6.80
CA GLU A 73 -6.83 -1.66 -6.81
C GLU A 73 -8.32 -1.89 -7.11
N LEU A 74 -9.21 -1.05 -6.58
CA LEU A 74 -10.63 -1.06 -6.93
C LEU A 74 -10.84 -0.78 -8.44
N GLU A 75 -10.19 0.26 -8.97
CA GLU A 75 -10.27 0.61 -10.39
C GLU A 75 -9.79 -0.55 -11.27
N GLN A 76 -8.62 -1.15 -10.98
CA GLN A 76 -8.10 -2.28 -11.73
C GLN A 76 -9.03 -3.51 -11.68
N SER A 77 -9.70 -3.76 -10.53
CA SER A 77 -10.70 -4.82 -10.42
C SER A 77 -11.94 -4.55 -11.28
N LEU A 78 -12.36 -3.29 -11.39
CA LEU A 78 -13.48 -2.90 -12.25
C LEU A 78 -13.12 -3.02 -13.74
N VAL A 79 -11.90 -2.63 -14.13
CA VAL A 79 -11.38 -2.84 -15.48
C VAL A 79 -11.35 -4.32 -15.83
N GLU A 80 -10.81 -5.17 -14.95
CA GLU A 80 -10.77 -6.62 -15.13
C GLU A 80 -12.18 -7.20 -15.37
N ARG A 81 -13.15 -6.80 -14.55
CA ARG A 81 -14.54 -7.24 -14.70
C ARG A 81 -15.13 -6.82 -16.03
N CYS A 82 -14.99 -5.55 -16.41
CA CYS A 82 -15.51 -5.03 -17.67
C CYS A 82 -14.86 -5.73 -18.88
N MET A 83 -13.54 -5.92 -18.86
CA MET A 83 -12.83 -6.63 -19.93
C MET A 83 -13.30 -8.08 -20.06
N THR A 84 -13.51 -8.75 -18.92
CA THR A 84 -14.06 -10.12 -18.88
C THR A 84 -15.46 -10.16 -19.49
N GLU A 85 -16.32 -9.18 -19.19
CA GLU A 85 -17.66 -9.05 -19.78
C GLU A 85 -17.63 -8.79 -21.29
N GLN A 86 -16.61 -8.08 -21.77
CA GLN A 86 -16.35 -7.86 -23.21
C GLN A 86 -15.73 -9.09 -23.89
N GLY A 87 -15.44 -10.16 -23.14
CA GLY A 87 -14.89 -11.41 -23.65
C GLY A 87 -13.36 -11.43 -23.78
N PHE A 88 -12.66 -10.52 -23.09
CA PHE A 88 -11.21 -10.44 -23.07
C PHE A 88 -10.64 -10.81 -21.70
N ASP A 89 -9.56 -11.58 -21.70
CA ASP A 89 -8.74 -11.76 -20.51
C ASP A 89 -8.02 -10.43 -20.20
N TYR A 90 -8.01 -10.04 -18.93
CA TYR A 90 -7.27 -8.89 -18.42
C TYR A 90 -6.61 -9.25 -17.09
N ALA A 91 -5.34 -8.92 -16.95
CA ALA A 91 -4.60 -9.02 -15.70
C ALA A 91 -4.45 -7.61 -15.10
N PRO A 92 -4.94 -7.37 -13.87
CA PRO A 92 -4.71 -6.12 -13.14
C PRO A 92 -3.24 -5.70 -13.15
N VAL A 93 -3.00 -4.43 -13.45
CA VAL A 93 -1.66 -3.83 -13.35
C VAL A 93 -1.35 -3.62 -11.86
N PRO A 94 -0.16 -4.02 -11.36
CA PRO A 94 0.17 -3.83 -9.95
C PRO A 94 0.32 -2.35 -9.56
N TYR A 95 -0.19 -2.00 -8.38
CA TYR A 95 -0.04 -0.65 -7.82
C TYR A 95 1.43 -0.31 -7.59
N ARG A 96 1.79 0.95 -7.87
CA ARG A 96 3.08 1.52 -7.52
C ARG A 96 2.86 2.81 -6.73
N PRO A 97 3.41 2.91 -5.51
CA PRO A 97 3.34 4.12 -4.72
C PRO A 97 3.95 5.32 -5.43
N ALA A 98 3.31 6.49 -5.31
CA ALA A 98 3.85 7.75 -5.82
C ALA A 98 4.85 8.42 -4.86
N SER A 99 4.94 7.93 -3.61
CA SER A 99 5.81 8.46 -2.56
C SER A 99 6.59 7.34 -1.90
N VAL A 100 7.82 7.63 -1.48
CA VAL A 100 8.62 6.72 -0.66
C VAL A 100 8.18 6.71 0.81
N GLU A 101 7.43 7.72 1.25
CA GLU A 101 7.04 7.89 2.65
C GLU A 101 6.04 6.83 3.12
N VAL A 102 5.29 6.25 2.17
CA VAL A 102 4.38 5.12 2.44
C VAL A 102 5.09 3.77 2.44
N LEU A 103 6.39 3.72 2.13
CA LEU A 103 7.14 2.47 2.05
C LEU A 103 7.59 2.00 3.45
N PRO A 104 7.59 0.68 3.71
CA PRO A 104 8.07 0.14 4.97
C PRO A 104 9.53 0.52 5.26
N GLY A 105 9.79 0.95 6.49
CA GLY A 105 11.14 1.30 6.93
C GLY A 105 11.57 2.73 6.62
N TYR A 106 10.75 3.52 5.92
CA TYR A 106 10.97 4.96 5.77
C TYR A 106 11.18 5.62 7.15
N GLY A 107 12.09 6.60 7.21
CA GLY A 107 12.41 7.32 8.46
C GLY A 107 13.30 6.55 9.45
N THR A 108 13.82 5.38 9.08
CA THR A 108 14.76 4.61 9.92
C THR A 108 16.22 4.83 9.52
N LEU A 109 17.16 4.61 10.44
CA LEU A 109 18.59 4.71 10.14
C LEU A 109 19.05 3.73 9.03
N PRO A 110 18.60 2.45 8.99
CA PRO A 110 18.88 1.58 7.85
C PRO A 110 18.41 2.18 6.52
N TRP A 111 17.19 2.73 6.47
CA TRP A 111 16.68 3.40 5.27
C TRP A 111 17.53 4.59 4.86
N ALA A 112 17.85 5.49 5.80
CA ALA A 112 18.65 6.68 5.49
C ALA A 112 20.05 6.34 4.96
N ARG A 113 20.66 5.23 5.42
CA ARG A 113 21.96 4.77 4.91
C ARG A 113 21.89 4.26 3.48
N GLU A 114 20.75 3.71 3.06
CA GLU A 114 20.57 3.13 1.74
C GLU A 114 20.01 4.13 0.73
N PHE A 115 18.98 4.88 1.14
CA PHE A 115 18.21 5.76 0.26
C PHE A 115 18.26 7.23 0.66
N GLY A 116 18.84 7.59 1.81
CA GLY A 116 18.78 8.95 2.32
C GLY A 116 17.34 9.36 2.69
N TYR A 117 16.89 10.53 2.23
CA TYR A 117 15.48 10.94 2.35
C TYR A 117 14.58 10.37 1.24
N GLY A 118 15.13 9.74 0.20
CA GLY A 118 14.41 9.29 -0.99
C GLY A 118 14.18 10.37 -2.05
N VAL A 119 14.88 11.51 -1.98
CA VAL A 119 14.78 12.64 -2.91
C VAL A 119 15.49 12.31 -4.23
N SER A 120 16.75 11.86 -4.19
CA SER A 120 17.55 11.48 -5.37
C SER A 120 17.46 9.98 -5.74
N THR A 121 16.90 9.18 -4.83
CA THR A 121 16.82 7.71 -4.89
C THR A 121 15.37 7.21 -4.96
N HIS A 122 14.41 8.11 -5.28
CA HIS A 122 12.98 7.82 -5.27
C HIS A 122 12.62 6.53 -6.06
N VAL A 123 13.12 6.42 -7.28
CA VAL A 123 12.84 5.27 -8.15
C VAL A 123 13.46 4.00 -7.57
N GLU A 124 14.72 4.06 -7.12
CA GLU A 124 15.42 2.93 -6.53
C GLU A 124 14.74 2.42 -5.25
N ALA A 125 14.27 3.34 -4.40
CA ALA A 125 13.57 3.00 -3.17
C ALA A 125 12.24 2.30 -3.46
N ILE A 126 11.46 2.78 -4.43
CA ILE A 126 10.22 2.12 -4.86
C ILE A 126 10.55 0.77 -5.50
N ASP A 127 11.53 0.68 -6.40
CA ASP A 127 11.93 -0.57 -7.04
C ASP A 127 12.40 -1.62 -6.03
N ALA A 128 13.12 -1.21 -4.98
CA ALA A 128 13.54 -2.10 -3.91
C ALA A 128 12.34 -2.62 -3.10
N ALA A 129 11.32 -1.79 -2.89
CA ALA A 129 10.17 -2.14 -2.06
C ALA A 129 9.10 -2.96 -2.80
N VAL A 130 8.77 -2.61 -4.05
CA VAL A 130 7.67 -3.23 -4.81
C VAL A 130 8.12 -3.90 -6.11
N GLY A 131 9.43 -3.94 -6.37
CA GLY A 131 10.03 -4.51 -7.56
C GLY A 131 10.13 -3.50 -8.71
N VAL A 132 11.13 -3.71 -9.59
CA VAL A 132 11.25 -2.98 -10.86
C VAL A 132 9.98 -3.25 -11.70
N PRO A 133 9.36 -2.22 -12.31
CA PRO A 133 8.16 -2.46 -13.09
C PRO A 133 8.49 -3.42 -14.23
N GLY A 134 7.77 -4.55 -14.25
CA GLY A 134 7.79 -5.45 -15.39
C GLY A 134 7.07 -4.82 -16.60
N PRO A 135 7.12 -5.49 -17.77
CA PRO A 135 6.20 -5.14 -18.85
C PRO A 135 4.74 -5.24 -18.35
N ASP A 136 3.83 -4.44 -18.93
CA ASP A 136 2.40 -4.55 -18.66
C ASP A 136 1.99 -6.03 -18.73
N PRO A 137 1.35 -6.60 -17.68
CA PRO A 137 1.02 -8.02 -17.61
C PRO A 137 0.14 -8.50 -18.77
N ASN A 138 -0.58 -7.60 -19.42
CA ASN A 138 -1.43 -7.87 -20.58
C ASN A 138 -0.64 -7.96 -21.90
N THR A 139 0.59 -7.43 -21.97
CA THR A 139 1.39 -7.37 -23.21
C THR A 139 1.51 -8.73 -23.91
N ALA A 140 1.81 -9.78 -23.14
CA ALA A 140 2.00 -11.11 -23.70
C ALA A 140 0.68 -11.73 -24.17
N ALA A 141 -0.44 -11.43 -23.50
CA ALA A 141 -1.77 -11.90 -23.89
C ALA A 141 -2.23 -11.21 -25.17
N VAL A 142 -2.12 -9.88 -25.21
CA VAL A 142 -2.45 -9.05 -26.38
C VAL A 142 -1.58 -9.42 -27.59
N GLY A 143 -0.29 -9.70 -27.38
CA GLY A 143 0.62 -10.12 -28.46
C GLY A 143 0.30 -11.47 -29.10
N ARG A 144 -0.60 -12.27 -28.53
CA ARG A 144 -1.10 -13.53 -29.12
C ARG A 144 -2.39 -13.34 -29.92
N LEU A 145 -3.03 -12.18 -29.82
CA LEU A 145 -4.25 -11.86 -30.56
C LEU A 145 -3.91 -11.54 -32.04
N SER A 146 -4.87 -11.77 -32.94
CA SER A 146 -4.78 -11.20 -34.28
C SER A 146 -4.84 -9.67 -34.23
N GLU A 147 -4.44 -9.00 -35.32
CA GLU A 147 -4.48 -7.53 -35.41
C GLU A 147 -5.89 -6.97 -35.13
N ALA A 148 -6.92 -7.62 -35.67
CA ALA A 148 -8.30 -7.23 -35.44
C ALA A 148 -8.73 -7.43 -33.98
N GLU A 149 -8.34 -8.54 -33.35
CA GLU A 149 -8.63 -8.82 -31.94
C GLU A 149 -7.87 -7.90 -31.00
N SER A 150 -6.60 -7.61 -31.29
CA SER A 150 -5.78 -6.65 -30.52
C SER A 150 -6.36 -5.24 -30.60
N THR A 151 -6.84 -4.82 -31.79
CA THR A 151 -7.55 -3.55 -31.95
C THR A 151 -8.85 -3.53 -31.14
N ALA A 152 -9.63 -4.62 -31.17
CA ALA A 152 -10.85 -4.72 -30.38
C ALA A 152 -10.57 -4.71 -28.87
N TRP A 153 -9.49 -5.35 -28.43
CA TRP A 153 -9.03 -5.34 -27.04
C TRP A 153 -8.68 -3.92 -26.58
N SER A 154 -7.88 -3.18 -27.37
CA SER A 154 -7.52 -1.79 -27.04
C SER A 154 -8.76 -0.88 -27.01
N ILE A 155 -9.69 -1.05 -27.95
CA ILE A 155 -10.95 -0.28 -27.95
C ILE A 155 -11.81 -0.64 -26.74
N ALA A 156 -11.86 -1.90 -26.32
CA ALA A 156 -12.60 -2.30 -25.13
C ALA A 156 -11.99 -1.69 -23.86
N ARG A 157 -10.66 -1.71 -23.73
CA ARG A 157 -9.95 -1.18 -22.55
C ARG A 157 -10.01 0.34 -22.47
N GLU A 158 -9.55 1.02 -23.52
CA GLU A 158 -9.24 2.47 -23.51
C GLU A 158 -10.27 3.29 -24.28
N GLY A 159 -11.21 2.63 -24.97
CA GLY A 159 -12.15 3.27 -25.88
C GLY A 159 -11.57 3.52 -27.28
N ALA A 160 -12.32 4.22 -28.13
CA ALA A 160 -11.91 4.50 -29.51
C ALA A 160 -10.80 5.59 -29.63
N GLY A 161 -10.13 5.94 -28.52
CA GLY A 161 -9.00 6.88 -28.46
C GLY A 161 -9.38 8.37 -28.49
N ALA A 162 -8.35 9.24 -28.60
CA ALA A 162 -8.42 10.71 -28.53
C ALA A 162 -9.31 11.42 -29.59
N GLN A 163 -9.93 10.65 -30.49
CA GLN A 163 -10.87 11.14 -31.50
C GLN A 163 -12.33 11.17 -30.98
N ALA A 164 -12.60 10.63 -29.80
CA ALA A 164 -13.94 10.61 -29.23
C ALA A 164 -14.21 11.88 -28.40
N GLU A 165 -15.04 12.78 -28.92
CA GLU A 165 -15.68 13.80 -28.09
C GLU A 165 -16.73 13.12 -27.20
N GLY A 166 -16.56 13.16 -25.88
CA GLY A 166 -17.49 12.51 -24.96
C GLY A 166 -16.99 12.41 -23.53
N GLY A 167 -17.86 11.94 -22.63
CA GLY A 167 -17.55 11.66 -21.23
C GLY A 167 -16.82 10.32 -21.05
N TRP A 168 -16.92 9.75 -19.85
CA TRP A 168 -16.35 8.44 -19.53
C TRP A 168 -16.86 7.31 -20.44
N GLN A 169 -18.06 7.45 -21.02
CA GLN A 169 -18.74 6.47 -21.86
C GLN A 169 -17.95 6.06 -23.12
N VAL A 170 -17.03 6.92 -23.58
CA VAL A 170 -16.24 6.68 -24.79
C VAL A 170 -14.81 6.24 -24.51
N ARG A 171 -14.44 6.11 -23.23
CA ARG A 171 -13.08 5.72 -22.77
C ARG A 171 -12.99 4.24 -22.37
N GLY A 172 -13.88 3.40 -22.91
CA GLY A 172 -13.86 1.95 -22.67
C GLY A 172 -14.04 1.57 -21.21
N CYS A 173 -13.47 0.42 -20.85
CA CYS A 173 -13.50 -0.13 -19.50
C CYS A 173 -12.74 0.73 -18.48
N GLU A 174 -11.65 1.40 -18.86
CA GLU A 174 -10.95 2.34 -17.98
C GLU A 174 -11.84 3.52 -17.61
N GLY A 175 -12.50 4.15 -18.60
CA GLY A 175 -13.45 5.23 -18.35
C GLY A 175 -14.63 4.82 -17.48
N GLU A 176 -15.21 3.66 -17.75
CA GLU A 176 -16.30 3.10 -16.93
C GLU A 176 -15.86 2.87 -15.49
N ALA A 177 -14.67 2.28 -15.28
CA ALA A 177 -14.10 2.05 -13.96
C ALA A 177 -13.89 3.37 -13.20
N GLU A 178 -13.24 4.36 -13.83
CA GLU A 178 -13.07 5.71 -13.27
C GLU A 178 -14.42 6.33 -12.87
N HIS A 179 -15.44 6.18 -13.73
CA HIS A 179 -16.78 6.71 -13.45
C HIS A 179 -17.43 6.02 -12.25
N GLN A 180 -17.34 4.69 -12.17
CA GLN A 180 -17.90 3.92 -11.06
C GLN A 180 -17.20 4.24 -9.75
N VAL A 181 -15.87 4.37 -9.75
CA VAL A 181 -15.11 4.81 -8.57
C VAL A 181 -15.57 6.21 -8.16
N ALA A 182 -15.63 7.17 -9.08
CA ALA A 182 -16.05 8.54 -8.78
C ALA A 182 -17.52 8.65 -8.34
N ALA A 183 -18.38 7.73 -8.77
CA ALA A 183 -19.79 7.67 -8.38
C ALA A 183 -20.01 6.86 -7.09
N ALA A 184 -19.03 6.06 -6.67
CA ALA A 184 -19.12 5.28 -5.45
C ALA A 184 -19.01 6.20 -4.24
N ALA A 185 -19.90 5.99 -3.26
CA ALA A 185 -19.69 6.55 -1.93
C ALA A 185 -18.59 5.72 -1.27
N LEU A 186 -17.37 6.23 -1.30
CA LEU A 186 -16.18 5.58 -0.75
C LEU A 186 -15.78 6.28 0.55
N PRO A 187 -15.28 5.53 1.55
CA PRO A 187 -15.00 6.10 2.87
C PRO A 187 -13.89 7.16 2.81
N TRP A 188 -12.94 7.04 1.86
CA TRP A 188 -11.89 8.04 1.67
C TRP A 188 -12.37 9.34 1.00
N ASP A 189 -13.46 9.29 0.24
CA ASP A 189 -14.03 10.47 -0.43
C ASP A 189 -15.20 11.11 0.36
N ASP A 190 -15.49 10.61 1.57
CA ASP A 190 -16.55 11.15 2.42
C ASP A 190 -16.27 12.64 2.74
N PRO A 191 -17.21 13.57 2.44
CA PRO A 191 -16.99 15.00 2.65
C PRO A 191 -16.75 15.38 4.12
N ASP A 192 -17.31 14.64 5.08
CA ASP A 192 -17.06 14.88 6.51
C ASP A 192 -15.62 14.48 6.87
N ARG A 193 -15.10 13.39 6.28
CA ARG A 193 -13.69 13.00 6.41
C ARG A 193 -12.77 14.07 5.80
N VAL A 194 -13.07 14.51 4.58
CA VAL A 194 -12.29 15.57 3.90
C VAL A 194 -12.25 16.83 4.76
N ALA A 195 -13.39 17.27 5.30
CA ALA A 195 -13.46 18.43 6.18
C ALA A 195 -12.62 18.26 7.46
N LEU A 196 -12.58 17.07 8.06
CA LEU A 196 -11.72 16.77 9.21
C LEU A 196 -10.24 16.80 8.84
N LEU A 197 -9.85 16.25 7.69
CA LEU A 197 -8.46 16.31 7.21
C LEU A 197 -8.01 17.76 6.96
N GLU A 198 -8.88 18.58 6.36
CA GLU A 198 -8.62 20.01 6.16
C GLU A 198 -8.52 20.75 7.51
N ALA A 199 -9.41 20.47 8.46
CA ALA A 199 -9.39 21.07 9.78
C ALA A 199 -8.10 20.71 10.55
N TYR A 200 -7.70 19.44 10.48
CA TYR A 200 -6.45 18.96 11.08
C TYR A 200 -5.22 19.65 10.43
N ALA A 201 -5.18 19.72 9.10
CA ALA A 201 -4.11 20.38 8.36
C ALA A 201 -4.04 21.90 8.61
N ALA A 202 -5.15 22.55 8.94
CA ALA A 202 -5.19 23.99 9.21
C ALA A 202 -4.54 24.40 10.55
N ALA A 203 -4.32 23.44 11.45
CA ALA A 203 -3.71 23.67 12.76
C ALA A 203 -2.52 22.74 12.99
N PRO A 204 -1.44 22.81 12.19
CA PRO A 204 -0.31 21.90 12.32
C PRO A 204 0.36 22.03 13.68
N LEU A 205 0.91 20.92 14.19
CA LEU A 205 1.71 20.91 15.40
C LEU A 205 2.89 21.88 15.27
N ASP A 206 2.93 22.88 16.15
CA ASP A 206 4.10 23.73 16.35
C ASP A 206 4.88 23.24 17.57
N LEU A 207 5.96 22.48 17.34
CA LEU A 207 6.84 22.00 18.41
C LEU A 207 7.41 23.16 19.25
N ALA A 208 7.71 24.30 18.62
CA ALA A 208 8.31 25.44 19.29
C ALA A 208 7.33 26.23 20.16
N ALA A 209 6.02 26.00 20.01
CA ALA A 209 5.00 26.61 20.87
C ALA A 209 5.02 26.08 22.31
N SER A 210 5.62 24.91 22.54
CA SER A 210 5.80 24.32 23.87
C SER A 210 7.25 24.47 24.37
N PRO A 211 7.49 24.71 25.68
CA PRO A 211 8.85 24.73 26.22
C PRO A 211 9.62 23.44 25.94
N GLU A 212 8.96 22.29 26.10
CA GLU A 212 9.56 20.97 25.88
C GLU A 212 9.95 20.74 24.41
N GLY A 213 9.09 21.09 23.47
CA GLY A 213 9.39 20.97 22.04
C GLY A 213 10.45 21.98 21.57
N ALA A 214 10.44 23.21 22.10
CA ALA A 214 11.50 24.18 21.83
C ALA A 214 12.87 23.70 22.35
N GLU A 215 12.91 23.10 23.54
CA GLU A 215 14.12 22.48 24.09
C GLU A 215 14.61 21.30 23.22
N ALA A 216 13.70 20.46 22.74
CA ALA A 216 14.03 19.34 21.86
C ALA A 216 14.59 19.82 20.51
N VAL A 217 13.97 20.82 19.88
CA VAL A 217 14.48 21.45 18.64
C VAL A 217 15.87 22.02 18.86
N ALA A 218 16.10 22.72 19.97
CA ALA A 218 17.42 23.28 20.29
C ALA A 218 18.48 22.19 20.52
N ALA A 219 18.13 21.11 21.22
CA ALA A 219 19.03 19.98 21.45
C ALA A 219 19.39 19.25 20.14
N TRP A 220 18.41 19.04 19.25
CA TRP A 220 18.65 18.51 17.92
C TRP A 220 19.57 19.44 17.11
N ALA A 221 19.30 20.75 17.09
CA ALA A 221 20.06 21.71 16.30
C ALA A 221 21.53 21.82 16.77
N ALA A 222 21.77 21.72 18.08
CA ALA A 222 23.11 21.66 18.64
C ALA A 222 23.88 20.41 18.17
N CYS A 223 23.20 19.25 18.14
CA CYS A 223 23.78 18.03 17.57
C CYS A 223 24.07 18.18 16.07
N ALA A 224 23.09 18.69 15.31
CA ALA A 224 23.22 18.88 13.87
C ALA A 224 24.41 19.79 13.52
N THR A 225 24.56 20.90 14.25
CA THR A 225 25.72 21.81 14.12
C THR A 225 27.04 21.11 14.44
N ALA A 226 27.08 20.30 15.51
CA ALA A 226 28.28 19.52 15.88
C ALA A 226 28.61 18.44 14.83
N ALA A 227 27.60 17.93 14.13
CA ALA A 227 27.75 17.02 12.99
C ALA A 227 28.09 17.74 11.66
N GLY A 228 28.16 19.08 11.67
CA GLY A 228 28.49 19.88 10.49
C GLY A 228 27.30 20.23 9.59
N LEU A 229 26.05 19.99 10.03
CA LEU A 229 24.86 20.37 9.29
C LEU A 229 24.49 21.85 9.55
N GLU A 230 24.28 22.59 8.47
CA GLU A 230 23.76 23.96 8.51
C GLU A 230 22.22 23.97 8.51
N ALA A 231 21.61 23.38 9.55
CA ALA A 231 20.16 23.25 9.66
C ALA A 231 19.66 23.57 11.08
N ALA A 232 18.63 24.40 11.18
CA ALA A 232 18.01 24.79 12.44
C ALA A 232 16.89 23.84 12.91
N THR A 233 16.32 23.07 11.98
CA THR A 233 15.29 22.06 12.25
C THR A 233 15.52 20.83 11.36
N PRO A 234 14.98 19.66 11.72
CA PRO A 234 15.03 18.50 10.84
C PRO A 234 14.42 18.76 9.45
N ALA A 235 13.34 19.54 9.38
CA ALA A 235 12.74 19.95 8.12
C ALA A 235 13.72 20.80 7.28
N ALA A 236 14.47 21.71 7.91
CA ALA A 236 15.51 22.48 7.23
C ALA A 236 16.66 21.57 6.75
N ALA A 237 17.00 20.50 7.46
CA ALA A 237 18.00 19.53 7.00
C ALA A 237 17.56 18.84 5.70
N ARG A 238 16.31 18.36 5.64
CA ARG A 238 15.75 17.82 4.37
C ARG A 238 15.73 18.87 3.26
N GLN A 239 15.44 20.13 3.59
CA GLN A 239 15.41 21.21 2.61
C GLN A 239 16.77 21.47 1.94
N LEU A 240 17.89 21.28 2.65
CA LEU A 240 19.23 21.40 2.06
C LEU A 240 19.40 20.50 0.82
N VAL A 241 18.89 19.27 0.89
CA VAL A 241 18.94 18.29 -0.22
C VAL A 241 18.01 18.71 -1.35
N VAL A 242 16.79 19.15 -1.01
CA VAL A 242 15.82 19.62 -2.01
C VAL A 242 16.36 20.83 -2.78
N ASP A 243 16.97 21.78 -2.09
CA ASP A 243 17.57 22.97 -2.69
C ASP A 243 18.79 22.61 -3.56
N ALA A 244 19.62 21.66 -3.12
CA ALA A 244 20.74 21.14 -3.90
C ALA A 244 20.26 20.48 -5.21
N GLN A 245 19.20 19.67 -5.14
CA GLN A 245 18.57 19.09 -6.33
C GLN A 245 18.03 20.17 -7.27
N ALA A 246 17.27 21.13 -6.74
CA ALA A 246 16.69 22.22 -7.51
C ALA A 246 17.77 23.10 -8.18
N SER A 247 18.96 23.19 -7.57
CA SER A 247 20.12 23.88 -8.11
C SER A 247 20.86 23.10 -9.20
N GLY A 248 20.43 21.88 -9.51
CA GLY A 248 21.01 21.03 -10.57
C GLY A 248 22.30 20.33 -10.16
N MET A 249 22.50 20.07 -8.86
CA MET A 249 23.61 19.24 -8.37
C MET A 249 23.66 17.90 -9.13
N PRO A 250 24.85 17.43 -9.56
CA PRO A 250 25.00 16.11 -10.17
C PRO A 250 24.41 15.01 -9.28
N ARG A 251 23.81 13.99 -9.90
CA ARG A 251 23.04 12.98 -9.18
C ARG A 251 23.86 12.22 -8.14
N ASP A 252 25.09 11.84 -8.48
CA ASP A 252 26.01 11.14 -7.58
C ASP A 252 26.40 12.01 -6.39
N GLU A 253 26.74 13.28 -6.63
CA GLU A 253 27.02 14.26 -5.57
C GLU A 253 25.79 14.49 -4.67
N LEU A 254 24.61 14.61 -5.27
CA LEU A 254 23.34 14.78 -4.55
C LEU A 254 23.02 13.58 -3.68
N GLN A 255 23.19 12.37 -4.20
CA GLN A 255 22.94 11.14 -3.44
C GLN A 255 23.89 11.03 -2.24
N HIS A 256 25.17 11.37 -2.42
CA HIS A 256 26.13 11.42 -1.33
C HIS A 256 25.72 12.44 -0.26
N LEU A 257 25.41 13.68 -0.64
CA LEU A 257 24.92 14.71 0.27
C LEU A 257 23.65 14.25 1.01
N GLU A 258 22.71 13.67 0.29
CA GLU A 258 21.43 13.24 0.84
C GLU A 258 21.60 12.19 1.94
N VAL A 259 22.41 11.15 1.70
CA VAL A 259 22.69 10.10 2.69
C VAL A 259 23.39 10.70 3.91
N GLU A 260 24.37 11.57 3.72
CA GLU A 260 25.08 12.22 4.83
C GLU A 260 24.12 13.04 5.70
N VAL A 261 23.29 13.87 5.09
CA VAL A 261 22.34 14.73 5.80
C VAL A 261 21.25 13.90 6.49
N ALA A 262 20.68 12.90 5.82
CA ALA A 262 19.63 12.05 6.40
C ALA A 262 20.13 11.19 7.56
N VAL A 263 21.34 10.63 7.46
CA VAL A 263 21.95 9.85 8.55
C VAL A 263 22.26 10.75 9.74
N ALA A 264 22.80 11.95 9.50
CA ALA A 264 23.06 12.90 10.56
C ALA A 264 21.77 13.41 11.23
N ASP A 265 20.71 13.70 10.47
CA ASP A 265 19.39 14.06 11.02
C ASP A 265 18.87 12.97 11.97
N LEU A 266 18.74 11.73 11.48
CA LEU A 266 18.19 10.64 12.29
C LEU A 266 19.06 10.31 13.52
N THR A 267 20.39 10.38 13.37
CA THR A 267 21.31 10.20 14.51
C THR A 267 21.12 11.30 15.55
N CYS A 268 20.96 12.55 15.13
CA CYS A 268 20.70 13.67 16.03
C CYS A 268 19.31 13.59 16.66
N ARG A 269 18.29 13.13 15.92
CA ARG A 269 16.95 12.91 16.47
C ARG A 269 16.95 11.87 17.59
N GLU A 270 17.66 10.76 17.39
CA GLU A 270 17.77 9.69 18.40
C GLU A 270 18.58 10.17 19.63
N SER A 271 19.77 10.72 19.41
CA SER A 271 20.69 11.08 20.51
C SER A 271 20.23 12.27 21.36
N SER A 272 19.48 13.22 20.78
CA SER A 272 18.88 14.34 21.51
C SER A 272 17.55 14.00 22.19
N GLY A 273 16.96 12.83 21.90
CA GLY A 273 15.62 12.47 22.35
C GLY A 273 14.49 13.18 21.60
N PHE A 274 14.81 13.90 20.51
CA PHE A 274 13.85 14.65 19.70
C PHE A 274 12.65 13.81 19.28
N THR A 275 12.86 12.61 18.72
CA THR A 275 11.77 11.73 18.24
C THR A 275 10.79 11.37 19.36
N ALA A 276 11.30 11.19 20.59
CA ALA A 276 10.44 10.85 21.72
C ALA A 276 9.59 12.05 22.17
N VAL A 277 10.11 13.27 22.04
CA VAL A 277 9.37 14.51 22.33
C VAL A 277 8.37 14.79 21.22
N GLU A 278 8.80 14.77 19.97
CA GLU A 278 7.96 14.96 18.78
C GLU A 278 6.75 14.02 18.82
N ARG A 279 6.96 12.71 18.99
CA ARG A 279 5.85 11.74 19.06
C ARG A 279 4.88 12.03 20.20
N ARG A 280 5.36 12.38 21.39
CA ARG A 280 4.47 12.68 22.53
C ARG A 280 3.64 13.95 22.29
N LEU A 281 4.25 14.98 21.70
CA LEU A 281 3.54 16.21 21.36
C LEU A 281 2.56 15.98 20.21
N GLN A 282 2.90 15.11 19.26
CA GLN A 282 2.00 14.65 18.22
C GLN A 282 0.81 13.88 18.81
N ASP A 283 1.03 12.89 19.67
CA ASP A 283 -0.04 12.14 20.32
C ASP A 283 -0.99 13.06 21.10
N ALA A 284 -0.44 14.08 21.78
CA ALA A 284 -1.24 15.07 22.51
C ALA A 284 -2.02 16.00 21.56
N HIS A 285 -1.43 16.36 20.42
CA HIS A 285 -2.09 17.13 19.37
C HIS A 285 -3.23 16.34 18.73
N ASP A 286 -2.99 15.09 18.38
CA ASP A 286 -3.98 14.16 17.82
C ASP A 286 -5.12 13.94 18.81
N GLN A 287 -4.81 13.74 20.10
CA GLN A 287 -5.83 13.61 21.13
C GLN A 287 -6.67 14.87 21.28
N ALA A 288 -6.06 16.06 21.25
CA ALA A 288 -6.80 17.32 21.32
C ALA A 288 -7.74 17.51 20.12
N PHE A 289 -7.30 17.10 18.93
CA PHE A 289 -8.15 17.09 17.73
C PHE A 289 -9.31 16.09 17.88
N VAL A 290 -9.03 14.87 18.34
CA VAL A 290 -10.06 13.85 18.63
C VAL A 290 -11.09 14.38 19.63
N ASP A 291 -10.64 14.98 20.73
CA ASP A 291 -11.54 15.52 21.76
C ASP A 291 -12.42 16.65 21.21
N ALA A 292 -11.91 17.47 20.30
CA ALA A 292 -12.63 18.56 19.66
C ALA A 292 -13.64 18.09 18.60
N HIS A 293 -13.42 16.93 17.98
CA HIS A 293 -14.18 16.41 16.84
C HIS A 293 -14.78 15.02 17.07
N VAL A 294 -14.94 14.61 18.33
CA VAL A 294 -15.38 13.25 18.68
C VAL A 294 -16.73 12.89 18.06
N ALA A 295 -17.65 13.85 17.96
CA ALA A 295 -18.98 13.60 17.40
C ALA A 295 -18.91 13.35 15.87
N GLU A 296 -18.11 14.12 15.15
CA GLU A 296 -17.87 13.95 13.72
C GLU A 296 -17.13 12.64 13.42
N LEU A 297 -16.11 12.32 14.23
CA LEU A 297 -15.34 11.08 14.12
C LEU A 297 -16.19 9.84 14.42
N ASP A 298 -17.01 9.87 15.47
CA ASP A 298 -17.93 8.77 15.80
C ASP A 298 -19.00 8.60 14.70
N ALA A 299 -19.52 9.69 14.13
CA ALA A 299 -20.47 9.62 13.02
C ALA A 299 -19.86 8.97 11.76
N LEU A 300 -18.58 9.24 11.46
CA LEU A 300 -17.87 8.57 10.37
C LEU A 300 -17.71 7.07 10.64
N VAL A 301 -17.34 6.69 11.86
CA VAL A 301 -17.25 5.29 12.25
C VAL A 301 -18.61 4.59 12.19
N GLU A 302 -19.70 5.22 12.64
CA GLU A 302 -21.04 4.63 12.51
C GLU A 302 -21.43 4.41 11.04
N ARG A 303 -20.94 5.29 10.15
CA ARG A 303 -21.21 5.21 8.70
C ARG A 303 -20.39 4.13 8.00
N TRP A 304 -19.12 3.97 8.36
CA TRP A 304 -18.13 3.17 7.61
C TRP A 304 -17.51 2.01 8.39
N GLY A 305 -17.81 1.89 9.68
CA GLY A 305 -17.17 0.93 10.61
C GLY A 305 -17.40 -0.55 10.29
N ASP A 306 -18.48 -0.85 9.57
CA ASP A 306 -18.82 -2.20 9.12
C ASP A 306 -18.45 -2.44 7.64
N ALA A 307 -17.83 -1.46 6.97
CA ALA A 307 -17.42 -1.55 5.57
C ALA A 307 -15.99 -2.10 5.37
N GLY A 308 -15.26 -2.36 6.47
CA GLY A 308 -13.90 -2.91 6.49
C GLY A 308 -13.83 -4.42 6.70
#